data_AF-A0A174FWW9-F1
#
_entry.id   AF-A0A174FWW9-F1
#
_cell.length_a   1.000
_cell.length_b   1.000
_cell.length_c   1.000
_cell.angle_alpha   90.00
_cell.angle_beta   90.00
_cell.angle_gamma   90.00
#
_symmetry.space_group_name_H-M   'P 1'
#
loop_
_entity.id
_entity.type
_entity.pdbx_description
1 polymer ?
#
loop_
_entity_poly.entity_id
_entity_poly.type
_entity_poly.pdbx_seq_one_letter_code
_entity_poly.pdbx_strand_id
1 'polypeptide(L)'
;MKKVNLRDLYPDVYKNDYFVEVTEDVLETIRAAERAEAAYDRRMYRYKAYYSLNCDNGIENAILMKPQTPEMLLEEKQLREQLYAAVMALPEKQAKRIYARYYLGMRVSEIATAEGVDQSRVRDSIRRGLKQLAKYFRIELQMGRKVSKCFWHRALRPICTLVFFEQRKYNKPYWRETIWII
;
A
#
# COMPACT_ATOMS: atom_id res chain seq x y z
N MET A 1 42.57 21.47 -42.17
CA MET A 1 41.98 22.04 -40.94
C MET A 1 40.48 22.16 -41.15
N LYS A 2 39.67 21.64 -40.22
CA LYS A 2 38.21 21.71 -40.25
C LYS A 2 37.72 22.62 -39.14
N LYS A 3 36.66 23.38 -39.39
CA LYS A 3 36.12 24.33 -38.43
C LYS A 3 34.96 23.68 -37.68
N VAL A 4 35.01 23.67 -36.36
CA VAL A 4 34.01 23.05 -35.47
C VAL A 4 33.46 24.13 -34.54
N ASN A 5 32.15 24.11 -34.29
CA ASN A 5 31.51 25.00 -33.33
C ASN A 5 31.46 24.33 -31.96
N LEU A 6 32.06 24.96 -30.95
CA LEU A 6 32.06 24.43 -29.58
C LEU A 6 30.69 24.50 -28.91
N ARG A 7 29.80 25.40 -29.36
CA ARG A 7 28.43 25.46 -28.86
C ARG A 7 27.66 24.18 -29.12
N ASP A 8 27.91 23.53 -30.26
CA ASP A 8 27.20 22.31 -30.64
C ASP A 8 27.67 21.11 -29.80
N LEU A 9 28.95 21.10 -29.41
CA LEU A 9 29.55 20.03 -28.61
C LEU A 9 29.34 20.21 -27.10
N TYR A 10 29.41 21.46 -26.62
CA TYR A 10 29.34 21.79 -25.20
C TYR A 10 28.38 22.98 -24.97
N PRO A 11 27.07 22.79 -25.20
CA PRO A 11 26.08 23.87 -25.13
C PRO A 11 25.93 24.46 -23.73
N ASP A 12 26.24 23.69 -22.68
CA ASP A 12 26.15 24.14 -21.28
C ASP A 12 27.24 25.16 -20.92
N VAL A 13 28.39 25.08 -21.59
CA VAL A 13 29.56 25.93 -21.33
C VAL A 13 29.61 27.12 -22.30
N TYR A 14 29.32 26.89 -23.59
CA TYR A 14 29.38 27.91 -24.63
C TYR A 14 27.98 28.31 -25.10
N LYS A 15 27.51 29.49 -24.69
CA LYS A 15 26.17 30.00 -25.06
C LYS A 15 26.11 30.66 -26.44
N ASN A 16 27.25 31.13 -26.94
CA ASN A 16 27.40 31.78 -28.24
C ASN A 16 28.25 30.92 -29.17
N ASP A 17 28.11 31.13 -30.48
CA ASP A 17 28.85 30.38 -31.48
C ASP A 17 30.35 30.70 -31.37
N TYR A 18 31.16 29.65 -31.17
CA TYR A 18 32.61 29.77 -31.02
C TYR A 18 33.28 28.72 -31.88
N PHE A 19 33.99 29.17 -32.91
CA PHE A 19 34.58 28.29 -33.90
C PHE A 19 36.05 28.05 -33.65
N VAL A 20 36.44 26.78 -33.59
CA VAL A 20 37.83 26.34 -33.45
C VAL A 20 38.23 25.55 -34.70
N GLU A 21 39.45 25.78 -35.17
CA GLU A 21 40.04 24.95 -36.22
C GLU A 21 40.71 23.72 -35.61
N VAL A 22 40.23 22.57 -36.04
CA VAL A 22 40.59 21.25 -35.52
C VAL A 22 41.15 20.41 -36.68
N THR A 23 42.06 19.48 -36.37
CA THR A 23 42.58 18.52 -37.35
C THR A 23 41.51 17.48 -37.71
N GLU A 24 41.64 16.83 -38.87
CA GLU A 24 40.67 15.82 -39.30
C GLU A 24 40.59 14.65 -38.32
N ASP A 25 41.73 14.20 -37.79
CA ASP A 25 41.80 13.10 -36.82
C ASP A 25 40.98 13.39 -35.57
N VAL A 26 41.06 14.61 -35.04
CA VAL A 26 40.31 15.01 -33.84
C VAL A 26 38.82 15.19 -34.15
N LEU A 27 38.46 15.61 -35.37
CA LEU A 27 37.05 15.66 -35.77
C LEU A 27 36.46 14.24 -35.87
N GLU A 28 37.23 13.29 -36.39
CA GLU A 28 36.78 11.91 -36.56
C GLU A 28 36.65 11.19 -35.20
N THR A 29 37.52 11.47 -34.23
CA THR A 29 37.38 10.92 -32.87
C THR A 29 36.10 11.41 -32.19
N ILE A 30 35.75 12.69 -32.36
CA ILE A 30 34.49 13.25 -31.84
C ILE A 30 33.29 12.52 -32.46
N ARG A 31 33.26 12.38 -33.79
CA ARG A 31 32.18 11.66 -34.49
C ARG A 31 32.10 10.19 -34.11
N ALA A 32 33.23 9.56 -33.84
CA ALA A 32 33.28 8.17 -33.38
C ALA A 32 32.68 8.02 -31.98
N ALA A 33 32.94 8.98 -31.09
CA ALA A 33 32.34 9.04 -29.75
C ALA A 33 30.82 9.22 -29.83
N GLU A 34 30.32 10.18 -30.63
CA GLU A 34 28.86 10.39 -30.83
C GLU A 34 28.17 9.11 -31.36
N ARG A 35 28.81 8.43 -32.32
CA ARG A 35 28.31 7.15 -32.83
C ARG A 35 28.27 6.06 -31.76
N ALA A 36 29.28 6.02 -30.87
CA ALA A 36 29.35 5.06 -29.78
C ALA A 36 28.28 5.31 -28.71
N GLU A 37 28.04 6.58 -28.34
CA GLU A 37 26.96 6.99 -27.43
C GLU A 37 25.59 6.64 -28.01
N ALA A 38 25.33 6.99 -29.27
CA ALA A 38 24.07 6.62 -29.92
C ALA A 38 23.88 5.10 -30.04
N ALA A 39 24.96 4.32 -30.17
CA ALA A 39 24.90 2.85 -30.14
C ALA A 39 24.64 2.32 -28.71
N TYR A 40 25.18 2.98 -27.69
CA TYR A 40 24.88 2.68 -26.29
C TYR A 40 23.39 2.93 -25.97
N ASP A 41 22.85 4.09 -26.33
CA ASP A 41 21.44 4.42 -26.08
C ASP A 41 20.46 3.45 -26.76
N ARG A 42 20.76 3.06 -28.01
CA ARG A 42 19.99 2.03 -28.72
C ARG A 42 20.04 0.67 -28.03
N ARG A 43 21.19 0.28 -27.47
CA ARG A 43 21.33 -0.95 -26.67
C ARG A 43 20.53 -0.85 -25.38
N MET A 44 20.61 0.28 -24.68
CA MET A 44 19.86 0.55 -23.45
C MET A 44 18.35 0.41 -23.70
N TYR A 45 17.83 1.01 -24.78
CA TYR A 45 16.41 0.89 -25.16
C TYR A 45 16.02 -0.56 -25.52
N ARG A 46 16.83 -1.25 -26.34
CA ARG A 46 16.56 -2.64 -26.77
C ARG A 46 16.47 -3.60 -25.59
N TYR A 47 17.39 -3.49 -24.64
CA TYR A 47 17.46 -4.39 -23.48
C TYR A 47 16.70 -3.85 -22.25
N LYS A 48 16.00 -2.71 -22.40
CA LYS A 48 15.28 -2.02 -21.32
C LYS A 48 16.14 -1.79 -20.07
N ALA A 49 17.44 -1.56 -20.26
CA ALA A 49 18.41 -1.38 -19.20
C ALA A 49 18.38 0.04 -18.61
N TYR A 50 17.18 0.56 -18.33
CA TYR A 50 16.97 1.90 -17.77
C TYR A 50 17.36 2.00 -16.30
N TYR A 51 17.56 0.85 -15.64
CA TYR A 51 17.87 0.76 -14.22
C TYR A 51 19.35 0.46 -14.04
N SER A 52 20.09 1.50 -13.69
CA SER A 52 21.44 1.39 -13.12
C SER A 52 21.34 1.25 -11.60
N LEU A 53 22.21 0.44 -11.00
CA LEU A 53 22.36 0.34 -9.53
C LEU A 53 22.72 1.70 -8.90
N ASN A 54 23.34 2.60 -9.67
CA ASN A 54 23.75 3.93 -9.19
C ASN A 54 22.71 5.03 -9.46
N CYS A 55 21.48 4.67 -9.86
CA CYS A 55 20.47 5.66 -10.25
C CYS A 55 19.83 6.37 -9.04
N ASP A 56 20.11 5.94 -7.80
CA ASP A 56 19.52 6.45 -6.54
C ASP A 56 17.99 6.63 -6.60
N ASN A 57 17.33 5.86 -7.47
CA ASN A 57 15.90 5.98 -7.77
C ASN A 57 15.02 5.30 -6.70
N GLY A 58 15.63 4.75 -5.65
CA GLY A 58 14.95 4.17 -4.50
C GLY A 58 14.27 2.82 -4.75
N ILE A 59 14.46 2.19 -5.90
CA ILE A 59 13.88 0.86 -6.20
C ILE A 59 14.40 -0.20 -5.22
N GLU A 60 15.65 -0.07 -4.80
CA GLU A 60 16.28 -0.94 -3.80
C GLU A 60 15.53 -0.91 -2.46
N ASN A 61 14.99 0.26 -2.07
CA ASN A 61 14.19 0.40 -0.85
C ASN A 61 12.85 -0.34 -0.90
N ALA A 62 12.30 -0.57 -2.09
CA ALA A 62 11.05 -1.31 -2.26
C ALA A 62 11.25 -2.83 -2.17
N ILE A 63 12.47 -3.31 -2.45
CA ILE A 63 12.84 -4.73 -2.38
C ILE A 63 13.38 -5.07 -0.98
N LEU A 64 14.07 -4.12 -0.34
CA LEU A 64 14.66 -4.32 0.98
C LEU A 64 13.59 -4.29 2.08
N MET A 65 13.37 -5.42 2.75
CA MET A 65 12.58 -5.45 3.99
C MET A 65 13.35 -4.71 5.09
N LYS A 66 12.98 -3.46 5.33
CA LYS A 66 13.54 -2.68 6.43
C LYS A 66 13.01 -3.23 7.77
N PRO A 67 13.87 -3.39 8.79
CA PRO A 67 13.40 -3.71 10.12
C PRO A 67 12.45 -2.60 10.59
N GLN A 68 11.33 -3.00 11.21
CA GLN A 68 10.36 -2.03 11.73
C GLN A 68 11.03 -1.16 12.79
N THR A 69 10.84 0.15 12.69
CA THR A 69 11.35 1.07 13.72
C THR A 69 10.54 0.88 15.01
N PRO A 70 11.17 1.11 16.19
CA PRO A 70 10.47 1.04 17.48
C PRO A 70 9.25 1.95 17.57
N GLU A 71 9.30 3.11 16.91
CA GLU A 71 8.19 4.08 16.81
C GLU A 71 6.98 3.47 16.10
N MET A 72 7.19 2.85 14.93
CA MET A 72 6.09 2.19 14.20
C MET A 72 5.45 1.05 15.01
N LEU A 73 6.26 0.30 15.77
CA LEU A 73 5.74 -0.75 16.65
C LEU A 73 4.85 -0.20 17.77
N LEU A 74 5.18 0.97 18.32
CA LEU A 74 4.37 1.64 19.34
C LEU A 74 3.06 2.17 18.76
N GLU A 75 3.11 2.80 17.58
CA GLU A 75 1.91 3.29 16.89
C GLU A 75 0.95 2.15 16.54
N GLU A 76 1.48 1.02 16.05
CA GLU A 76 0.66 -0.18 15.80
C GLU A 76 -0.02 -0.68 17.08
N LYS A 77 0.69 -0.71 18.22
CA LYS A 77 0.11 -1.13 19.50
C LYS A 77 -1.00 -0.20 19.95
N GLN A 78 -0.77 1.11 19.92
CA GLN A 78 -1.78 2.10 20.29
C GLN A 78 -3.03 1.99 19.41
N LEU A 79 -2.85 1.82 18.10
CA LEU A 79 -3.96 1.62 17.18
C LEU A 79 -4.74 0.34 17.50
N ARG A 80 -4.07 -0.77 17.81
CA ARG A 80 -4.72 -2.02 18.21
C ARG A 80 -5.54 -1.88 19.48
N GLU A 81 -5.02 -1.18 20.49
CA GLU A 81 -5.73 -0.93 21.75
C GLU A 81 -6.98 -0.09 21.53
N GLN A 82 -6.91 0.96 20.70
CA GLN A 82 -8.07 1.79 20.33
C GLN A 82 -9.13 0.97 19.59
N LEU A 83 -8.72 0.10 18.66
CA LEU A 83 -9.61 -0.81 17.95
C LEU A 83 -10.29 -1.79 18.91
N TYR A 84 -9.53 -2.36 19.83
CA TYR A 84 -10.06 -3.28 20.83
C TYR A 84 -11.08 -2.58 21.74
N ALA A 85 -10.77 -1.38 22.24
CA ALA A 85 -11.69 -0.59 23.04
C ALA A 85 -13.00 -0.29 22.29
N ALA A 86 -12.92 0.07 21.01
CA ALA A 86 -14.10 0.32 20.18
C ALA A 86 -14.96 -0.94 19.96
N VAL A 87 -14.34 -2.10 19.76
CA VAL A 87 -15.04 -3.39 19.63
C VAL A 87 -15.69 -3.80 20.95
N MET A 88 -15.01 -3.61 22.09
CA MET A 88 -15.55 -3.93 23.41
C MET A 88 -16.70 -3.00 23.83
N ALA A 89 -16.78 -1.81 23.24
CA ALA A 89 -17.90 -0.90 23.49
C ALA A 89 -19.19 -1.25 22.71
N LEU A 90 -19.13 -2.22 21.79
CA LEU A 90 -20.30 -2.74 21.10
C LEU A 90 -21.06 -3.77 21.94
N PRO A 91 -22.37 -3.93 21.70
CA PRO A 91 -23.10 -5.09 22.21
C PRO A 91 -22.47 -6.39 21.72
N GLU A 92 -22.30 -7.35 22.63
CA GLU A 92 -21.58 -8.60 22.39
C GLU A 92 -22.08 -9.34 21.13
N LYS A 93 -23.40 -9.48 20.95
CA LYS A 93 -24.00 -10.11 19.76
C LYS A 93 -23.63 -9.41 18.45
N GLN A 94 -23.52 -8.09 18.45
CA GLN A 94 -23.11 -7.34 17.25
C GLN A 94 -21.64 -7.56 16.94
N ALA A 95 -20.79 -7.56 17.97
CA ALA A 95 -19.36 -7.86 17.83
C ALA A 95 -19.12 -9.28 17.30
N LYS A 96 -19.82 -10.31 17.83
CA LYS A 96 -19.73 -11.71 17.35
C LYS A 96 -20.03 -11.81 15.85
N ARG A 97 -21.12 -11.19 15.41
CA ARG A 97 -21.57 -11.22 14.01
C ARG A 97 -20.62 -10.47 13.07
N ILE A 98 -20.05 -9.34 13.50
CA ILE A 98 -19.03 -8.60 12.72
C ILE A 98 -17.76 -9.45 12.59
N TYR A 99 -17.33 -10.08 13.68
CA TYR A 99 -16.18 -10.99 13.67
C TYR A 99 -16.37 -12.17 12.73
N ALA A 100 -17.50 -12.88 12.84
CA ALA A 100 -17.82 -14.01 11.96
C ALA A 100 -17.85 -13.60 10.48
N ARG A 101 -18.37 -12.40 10.18
CA ARG A 101 -18.48 -11.90 8.81
C ARG A 101 -17.15 -11.46 8.19
N TYR A 102 -16.33 -10.71 8.92
CA TYR A 102 -15.14 -10.06 8.35
C TYR A 102 -13.83 -10.78 8.66
N TYR A 103 -13.74 -11.50 9.76
CA TYR A 103 -12.55 -12.27 10.12
C TYR A 103 -12.65 -13.73 9.66
N LEU A 104 -13.76 -14.41 10.01
CA LEU A 104 -13.96 -15.81 9.62
C LEU A 104 -14.47 -15.96 8.18
N GLY A 105 -14.96 -14.88 7.57
CA GLY A 105 -15.44 -14.87 6.19
C GLY A 105 -16.80 -15.55 5.98
N MET A 106 -17.56 -15.80 7.06
CA MET A 106 -18.85 -16.48 6.98
C MET A 106 -19.90 -15.67 6.21
N ARG A 107 -20.77 -16.39 5.51
CA ARG A 107 -21.95 -15.80 4.86
C ARG A 107 -22.97 -15.40 5.90
N VAL A 108 -23.75 -14.34 5.60
CA VAL A 108 -24.85 -13.92 6.47
C VAL A 108 -25.86 -15.06 6.69
N SER A 109 -26.06 -15.89 5.66
CA SER A 109 -26.89 -17.10 5.75
C SER A 109 -26.32 -18.12 6.74
N GLU A 110 -25.01 -18.35 6.72
CA GLU A 110 -24.33 -19.30 7.62
C GLU A 110 -24.39 -18.82 9.07
N ILE A 111 -24.21 -17.50 9.30
CA ILE A 111 -24.34 -16.91 10.65
C ILE A 111 -25.79 -17.01 11.14
N ALA A 112 -26.75 -16.80 10.25
CA ALA A 112 -28.18 -16.89 10.55
C ALA A 112 -28.61 -18.32 10.90
N THR A 113 -28.17 -19.32 10.13
CA THR A 113 -28.47 -20.74 10.40
C THR A 113 -27.89 -21.21 11.71
N ALA A 114 -26.66 -20.77 12.00
CA ALA A 114 -25.94 -21.08 13.21
C ALA A 114 -26.66 -20.45 14.43
N GLU A 115 -26.94 -19.15 14.43
CA GLU A 115 -27.64 -18.52 15.56
C GLU A 115 -29.15 -18.85 15.64
N GLY A 116 -29.72 -19.54 14.64
CA GLY A 116 -31.16 -19.81 14.54
C GLY A 116 -32.01 -18.55 14.34
N VAL A 117 -31.47 -17.51 13.69
CA VAL A 117 -32.12 -16.19 13.52
C VAL A 117 -32.34 -15.88 12.04
N ASP A 118 -33.38 -15.12 11.71
CA ASP A 118 -33.58 -14.62 10.33
C ASP A 118 -32.37 -13.79 9.82
N GLN A 119 -32.04 -13.97 8.54
CA GLN A 119 -30.91 -13.30 7.89
C GLN A 119 -31.00 -11.77 7.98
N SER A 120 -32.21 -11.20 7.94
CA SER A 120 -32.40 -9.75 8.00
C SER A 120 -31.93 -9.18 9.32
N ARG A 121 -32.16 -9.91 10.43
CA ARG A 121 -31.69 -9.50 11.76
C ARG A 121 -30.18 -9.51 11.87
N VAL A 122 -29.52 -10.48 11.23
CA VAL A 122 -28.05 -10.53 11.15
C VAL A 122 -27.53 -9.34 10.34
N ARG A 123 -28.13 -9.03 9.19
CA ARG A 123 -27.74 -7.87 8.36
C ARG A 123 -27.90 -6.55 9.10
N ASP A 124 -29.04 -6.34 9.75
CA ASP A 124 -29.32 -5.11 10.49
C ASP A 124 -28.41 -4.94 11.69
N SER A 125 -28.14 -6.03 12.40
CA SER A 125 -27.20 -6.05 13.53
C SER A 125 -25.79 -5.66 13.10
N ILE A 126 -25.29 -6.23 11.99
CA ILE A 126 -23.98 -5.87 11.44
C ILE A 126 -23.97 -4.40 11.02
N ARG A 127 -25.01 -3.93 10.31
CA ARG A 127 -25.11 -2.53 9.87
C ARG A 127 -25.08 -1.56 11.05
N ARG A 128 -25.80 -1.86 12.13
CA ARG A 128 -25.84 -1.03 13.35
C ARG A 128 -24.48 -1.01 14.07
N GLY A 129 -23.84 -2.16 14.21
CA GLY A 129 -22.52 -2.23 14.84
C GLY A 129 -21.46 -1.46 14.06
N LEU A 130 -21.48 -1.53 12.72
CA LEU A 130 -20.59 -0.72 11.88
C LEU A 130 -20.85 0.80 12.02
N LYS A 131 -22.11 1.21 12.15
CA LYS A 131 -22.47 2.61 12.39
C LYS A 131 -21.94 3.10 13.75
N GLN A 132 -21.97 2.23 14.76
CA GLN A 132 -21.46 2.55 16.09
C GLN A 132 -19.93 2.66 16.08
N LEU A 133 -19.23 1.75 15.39
CA LEU A 133 -17.78 1.86 15.18
C LEU A 133 -17.38 3.16 14.47
N ALA A 134 -18.11 3.55 13.42
CA ALA A 134 -17.85 4.81 12.73
C ALA A 134 -17.96 6.03 13.68
N LYS A 135 -18.93 5.99 14.61
CA LYS A 135 -19.08 7.03 15.64
C LYS A 135 -17.91 7.04 16.63
N TYR A 136 -17.45 5.87 17.06
CA TYR A 136 -16.30 5.75 18.00
C TYR A 136 -15.01 6.33 17.42
N PHE A 137 -14.72 6.07 16.15
CA PHE A 137 -13.52 6.62 15.49
C PHE A 137 -13.65 8.07 15.05
N ARG A 138 -14.75 8.75 15.41
CA ARG A 138 -15.07 10.12 14.94
C ARG A 138 -14.81 10.28 13.45
N ILE A 139 -15.07 9.23 12.67
CA ILE A 139 -15.07 9.34 11.22
C ILE A 139 -16.32 10.16 10.92
N GLU A 140 -16.17 11.48 10.81
CA GLU A 140 -17.24 12.37 10.40
C GLU A 140 -17.79 11.83 9.09
N LEU A 141 -18.99 11.27 9.22
CA LEU A 141 -19.78 10.76 8.13
C LEU A 141 -20.25 11.96 7.31
N GLN A 142 -19.39 12.47 6.41
CA GLN A 142 -19.84 13.20 5.22
C GLN A 142 -20.62 12.21 4.31
N MET A 143 -21.78 11.77 4.78
CA MET A 143 -22.60 10.72 4.16
C MET A 143 -23.72 11.33 3.33
N GLY A 144 -23.33 12.05 2.27
CA GLY A 144 -24.16 12.24 1.08
C GLY A 144 -23.86 11.23 -0.03
N ARG A 145 -22.83 10.38 0.12
CA ARG A 145 -22.49 9.33 -0.86
C ARG A 145 -22.47 7.96 -0.20
N LYS A 146 -23.10 6.97 -0.84
CA LYS A 146 -23.11 5.56 -0.44
C LYS A 146 -21.66 5.08 -0.24
N VAL A 147 -21.23 4.87 1.01
CA VAL A 147 -19.94 4.22 1.29
C VAL A 147 -19.97 2.83 0.67
N SER A 148 -19.09 2.62 -0.31
CA SER A 148 -19.07 1.38 -1.08
C SER A 148 -18.69 0.20 -0.18
N LYS A 149 -19.22 -0.98 -0.48
CA LYS A 149 -18.86 -2.26 0.18
C LYS A 149 -17.34 -2.46 0.24
N CYS A 150 -16.61 -1.93 -0.74
CA CYS A 150 -15.16 -1.99 -0.85
C CYS A 150 -14.43 -1.18 0.23
N PHE A 151 -14.99 -0.05 0.68
CA PHE A 151 -14.40 0.78 1.73
C PHE A 151 -14.35 0.03 3.06
N TRP A 152 -15.46 -0.57 3.48
CA TRP A 152 -15.51 -1.41 4.68
C TRP A 152 -14.62 -2.64 4.57
N HIS A 153 -14.56 -3.27 3.38
CA HIS A 153 -13.70 -4.43 3.16
C HIS A 153 -12.20 -4.10 3.12
N ARG A 154 -11.81 -2.84 2.85
CA ARG A 154 -10.42 -2.39 2.86
C ARG A 154 -10.02 -1.79 4.21
N ALA A 155 -10.94 -1.10 4.90
CA ALA A 155 -10.72 -0.53 6.23
C ALA A 155 -10.78 -1.57 7.35
N LEU A 156 -11.73 -2.53 7.31
CA LEU A 156 -11.88 -3.54 8.37
C LEU A 156 -10.95 -4.76 8.21
N ARG A 157 -10.40 -5.01 7.03
CA ARG A 157 -9.58 -6.20 6.79
C ARG A 157 -8.28 -6.18 7.62
N PRO A 158 -7.54 -5.06 7.73
CA PRO A 158 -6.42 -4.94 8.68
C PRO A 158 -6.88 -4.98 10.16
N ILE A 159 -8.02 -4.35 10.45
CA ILE A 159 -8.61 -4.23 11.81
C ILE A 159 -8.97 -5.61 12.39
N CYS A 160 -9.64 -6.46 11.61
CA CYS A 160 -10.03 -7.79 12.06
C CYS A 160 -8.81 -8.72 12.15
N THR A 161 -7.86 -8.65 11.20
CA THR A 161 -6.68 -9.53 11.19
C THR A 161 -5.79 -9.38 12.41
N LEU A 162 -5.60 -8.17 12.96
CA LEU A 162 -4.65 -7.94 14.05
C LEU A 162 -5.26 -8.05 15.46
N VAL A 163 -6.48 -7.54 15.68
CA VAL A 163 -7.16 -7.59 17.00
C VAL A 163 -7.43 -9.04 17.45
N PHE A 164 -7.69 -9.95 16.51
CA PHE A 164 -8.01 -11.35 16.83
C PHE A 164 -6.85 -12.33 16.67
N PHE A 165 -5.73 -11.93 16.02
CA PHE A 165 -4.50 -12.74 16.00
C PHE A 165 -3.77 -12.68 17.34
N GLU A 166 -3.82 -11.55 18.06
CA GLU A 166 -3.31 -11.45 19.44
C GLU A 166 -4.16 -12.25 20.46
N GLN A 167 -5.47 -12.38 20.23
CA GLN A 167 -6.35 -13.29 21.01
C GLN A 167 -5.98 -14.78 20.83
N ARG A 168 -5.30 -15.15 19.74
CA ARG A 168 -4.77 -16.51 19.53
C ARG A 168 -3.51 -16.79 20.35
N LYS A 169 -2.75 -15.74 20.70
CA LYS A 169 -1.53 -15.81 21.51
C LYS A 169 -1.85 -15.78 23.02
N TYR A 170 -2.90 -15.07 23.42
CA TYR A 170 -3.45 -15.04 24.78
C TYR A 170 -4.77 -15.80 24.84
N ASN A 171 -4.65 -17.12 24.93
CA ASN A 171 -5.73 -18.10 25.02
C ASN A 171 -6.70 -17.78 26.19
N LYS A 172 -7.77 -17.03 25.95
CA LYS A 172 -8.97 -17.01 26.81
C LYS A 172 -10.07 -17.86 26.13
N PRO A 173 -10.57 -18.93 26.78
CA PRO A 173 -11.41 -19.98 26.17
C PRO A 173 -12.85 -19.55 25.82
N TYR A 174 -13.18 -18.25 25.85
CA TYR A 174 -14.57 -17.80 25.72
C TYR A 174 -15.20 -17.97 24.32
N TRP A 175 -14.39 -18.15 23.27
CA TRP A 175 -14.88 -18.15 21.89
C TRP A 175 -14.75 -19.49 21.18
N ARG A 176 -13.90 -20.43 21.62
CA ARG A 176 -13.81 -21.75 20.98
C ARG A 176 -14.93 -22.70 21.43
N GLU A 177 -15.38 -22.56 22.68
CA GLU A 177 -16.44 -23.41 23.22
C GLU A 177 -17.84 -23.00 22.74
N THR A 178 -18.00 -21.74 22.31
CA THR A 178 -19.26 -21.25 21.72
C THR A 178 -19.31 -21.33 20.19
N ILE A 179 -18.21 -21.68 19.51
CA ILE A 179 -18.21 -21.93 18.06
C ILE A 179 -18.82 -23.29 17.70
N TRP A 180 -19.03 -24.18 18.69
CA TRP A 180 -19.89 -25.36 18.51
C TRP A 180 -21.39 -25.07 18.78
N ILE A 181 -21.73 -23.87 19.23
CA ILE A 181 -23.12 -23.38 19.42
C ILE A 181 -23.29 -21.98 18.82
N ILE A 182 -22.67 -21.76 17.66
CA ILE A 182 -23.38 -21.08 16.59
C ILE A 182 -23.76 -22.21 15.67
#